data_AF-A0A2U3XTW1-F1
#
_entry.id   AF-A0A2U3XTW1-F1
#
_cell.length_a   1.000
_cell.length_b   1.000
_cell.length_c   1.000
_cell.angle_alpha   90.00
_cell.angle_beta   90.00
_cell.angle_gamma   90.00
#
_symmetry.space_group_name_H-M   'P 1'
#
loop_
_entity.id
_entity.type
_entity.pdbx_description
1 polymer ?
#
loop_
_entity_poly.entity_id
_entity_poly.type
_entity_poly.pdbx_seq_one_letter_code
_entity_poly.pdbx_strand_id
1 'polypeptide(L)'
;MELSGPPREECPRPLGRVGIMAASLPGFLLLQAISWASGARPCSPKSFGYSSVVCVCNATYCDSLEPLTLPAPGTFSRYESTRSGRRMEQSLGTIRANHTGTGLLLTLQPGQTFQKVKGFGGAMTDAAALNILALSPPARDLLLKSYFSEEGIEYNIIRVPMASCDFSVRTYTYDDTPDDFELRGFSLPEEDVKLKIPLIHQALELARRPVSLFASPWTSPTWMKTNGAVNGKGSLKGRPGDLYHQTWARYFVKFLDAYAEHNLRFWAVTAENEPSAGLLSGYPFQCLGFTPEHQRDFIARDLGPALANSMHHDICLLILDDQRLLLPHWAQVVLADPDAAKYVCGIAVHWYLDFLAPAKATLGETHRLFPNTMLFASEACVGSKFWEQSVRLGSWDRGVQYSHSIITNLLYHVAGWTDWNLALNLEGGPNWVRNFVDSPIIVDITKDTFYKQPMFYHLGHFSKFIPEGSRRVGLLASEKNGLDAVALTRPDGSAVVVVLASSPEDVPLTIEDPGVGFVETLSPGYSIHTYLWRRQ
;
A
#
# COMPACT_ATOMS: atom_id res chain seq x y z
N MET A 1 0.99 36.80 89.97
CA MET A 1 2.26 36.13 90.31
C MET A 1 2.96 35.84 89.00
N GLU A 2 4.15 36.30 88.64
CA GLU A 2 5.19 37.26 89.05
C GLU A 2 6.13 37.25 87.82
N LEU A 3 6.86 38.26 87.35
CA LEU A 3 7.09 39.67 87.70
C LEU A 3 7.87 40.29 86.50
N SER A 4 7.59 41.56 86.18
CA SER A 4 8.48 42.66 85.69
C SER A 4 9.76 42.33 84.87
N GLY A 5 10.14 43.07 83.83
CA GLY A 5 9.92 44.50 83.55
C GLY A 5 10.55 44.96 82.21
N PRO A 6 10.60 46.28 81.94
CA PRO A 6 10.92 46.90 80.64
C PRO A 6 12.42 47.33 80.58
N PRO A 7 12.97 48.09 79.60
CA PRO A 7 12.33 48.88 78.53
C PRO A 7 13.10 48.96 77.17
N ARG A 8 12.57 49.86 76.30
CA ARG A 8 13.23 50.68 75.24
C ARG A 8 13.21 50.21 73.77
N GLU A 9 12.41 50.95 73.00
CA GLU A 9 12.71 51.73 71.77
C GLU A 9 14.09 51.45 71.13
N GLU A 10 14.24 51.23 69.81
CA GLU A 10 13.84 52.14 68.74
C GLU A 10 13.54 51.42 67.39
N CYS A 11 12.81 52.18 66.57
CA CYS A 11 12.34 51.97 65.19
C CYS A 11 13.47 51.74 64.15
N PRO A 12 13.20 51.24 62.91
CA PRO A 12 12.31 51.94 61.96
C PRO A 12 11.36 51.10 61.09
N ARG A 13 10.28 51.79 60.75
CA ARG A 13 9.18 51.53 59.79
C ARG A 13 9.66 51.55 58.31
N PRO A 14 8.75 51.63 57.31
CA PRO A 14 7.59 50.79 56.94
C PRO A 14 7.74 50.32 55.46
N LEU A 15 6.91 49.44 54.89
CA LEU A 15 5.66 49.82 54.20
C LEU A 15 4.95 48.54 53.76
N GLY A 16 3.85 48.22 54.47
CA GLY A 16 2.88 47.22 54.06
C GLY A 16 1.86 47.84 53.09
N ARG A 17 1.64 47.15 51.97
CA ARG A 17 0.67 47.47 50.93
C ARG A 17 -0.77 47.37 51.45
N VAL A 18 -1.56 48.38 51.10
CA VAL A 18 -3.02 48.40 51.19
C VAL A 18 -3.61 47.66 49.99
N GLY A 19 -4.58 46.78 50.24
CA GLY A 19 -5.33 46.06 49.23
C GLY A 19 -6.36 46.95 48.55
N ILE A 20 -6.47 46.81 47.23
CA ILE A 20 -7.56 47.34 46.41
C ILE A 20 -8.02 46.21 45.48
N MET A 21 -9.34 45.99 45.48
CA MET A 21 -10.03 45.10 44.53
C MET A 21 -9.76 45.52 43.10
N ALA A 22 -9.37 44.58 42.24
CA ALA A 22 -9.37 44.76 40.80
C ALA A 22 -10.03 43.55 40.13
N ALA A 23 -11.09 43.83 39.38
CA ALA A 23 -11.79 42.89 38.52
C ALA A 23 -10.83 42.33 37.45
N SER A 24 -10.75 41.00 37.38
CA SER A 24 -9.97 40.29 36.36
C SER A 24 -10.77 40.21 35.06
N LEU A 25 -10.38 41.00 34.05
CA LEU A 25 -10.67 40.68 32.65
C LEU A 25 -9.94 39.38 32.27
N PRO A 26 -10.56 38.42 31.57
CA PRO A 26 -9.80 37.36 30.93
C PRO A 26 -9.11 37.96 29.71
N GLY A 27 -7.78 38.09 29.79
CA GLY A 27 -6.96 38.37 28.62
C GLY A 27 -7.11 37.21 27.64
N PHE A 28 -7.77 37.46 26.50
CA PHE A 28 -7.64 36.61 25.32
C PHE A 28 -6.17 36.64 24.88
N LEU A 29 -5.39 35.66 25.33
CA LEU A 29 -4.17 35.25 24.64
C LEU A 29 -4.63 34.70 23.28
N LEU A 30 -4.62 35.56 22.25
CA LEU A 30 -4.52 35.10 20.88
C LEU A 30 -3.23 34.29 20.79
N LEU A 31 -3.34 32.97 20.93
CA LEU A 31 -2.42 32.04 20.30
C LEU A 31 -2.49 32.35 18.81
N GLN A 32 -1.59 33.20 18.32
CA GLN A 32 -1.25 33.22 16.92
C GLN A 32 -0.81 31.80 16.60
N ALA A 33 -1.71 31.03 15.99
CA ALA A 33 -1.34 29.85 15.25
C ALA A 33 -0.27 30.33 14.27
N ILE A 34 0.98 29.95 14.55
CA ILE A 34 2.06 30.08 13.58
C ILE A 34 1.66 29.11 12.47
N SER A 35 0.96 29.64 11.46
CA SER A 35 0.79 28.96 10.19
C SER A 35 2.18 28.82 9.61
N TRP A 36 2.80 27.67 9.84
CA TRP A 36 3.93 27.27 9.02
C TRP A 36 3.46 27.33 7.59
N ALA A 37 4.07 28.21 6.79
CA ALA A 37 3.76 28.34 5.39
C ALA A 37 3.83 26.94 4.74
N SER A 38 2.68 26.46 4.28
CA SER A 38 2.49 25.13 3.70
C SER A 38 2.99 25.14 2.25
N GLY A 39 4.31 25.04 2.07
CA GLY A 39 4.94 24.75 0.79
C GLY A 39 5.47 23.33 0.75
N ALA A 40 5.54 22.72 -0.43
CA ALA A 40 6.26 21.45 -0.63
C ALA A 40 7.68 21.55 -0.08
N ARG A 41 8.11 20.53 0.67
CA ARG A 41 9.51 20.40 1.12
C ARG A 41 10.27 19.53 0.13
N PRO A 42 11.44 19.97 -0.38
CA PRO A 42 12.17 19.20 -1.37
C PRO A 42 12.81 17.93 -0.77
N CYS A 43 13.13 16.96 -1.63
CA CYS A 43 13.95 15.81 -1.26
C CYS A 43 15.28 16.28 -0.63
N SER A 44 15.69 15.66 0.48
CA SER A 44 17.07 15.74 0.99
C SER A 44 17.87 14.55 0.45
N PRO A 45 18.57 14.68 -0.69
CA PRO A 45 19.12 13.55 -1.41
C PRO A 45 20.35 12.95 -0.70
N LYS A 46 20.44 11.62 -0.69
CA LYS A 46 21.65 10.90 -0.26
C LYS A 46 21.93 9.73 -1.21
N SER A 47 23.17 9.67 -1.70
CA SER A 47 23.65 8.53 -2.48
C SER A 47 24.31 7.50 -1.57
N PHE A 48 24.08 6.23 -1.87
CA PHE A 48 24.76 5.08 -1.27
C PHE A 48 25.55 4.28 -2.31
N GLY A 49 25.89 4.90 -3.45
CA GLY A 49 26.68 4.29 -4.53
C GLY A 49 25.88 3.52 -5.59
N TYR A 50 24.55 3.55 -5.53
CA TYR A 50 23.66 2.99 -6.56
C TYR A 50 23.31 4.02 -7.65
N SER A 51 22.42 3.65 -8.57
CA SER A 51 22.10 4.42 -9.77
C SER A 51 21.38 5.75 -9.51
N SER A 52 20.86 6.00 -8.31
CA SER A 52 20.21 7.25 -7.91
C SER A 52 20.36 7.51 -6.39
N VAL A 53 19.56 8.43 -5.87
CA VAL A 53 19.53 8.87 -4.46
C VAL A 53 18.27 8.40 -3.75
N VAL A 54 18.36 8.21 -2.43
CA VAL A 54 17.17 8.21 -1.55
C VAL A 54 16.89 9.61 -1.04
N CYS A 55 15.68 9.86 -0.56
CA CYS A 55 15.37 11.07 0.21
C CYS A 55 15.39 10.75 1.70
N VAL A 56 16.21 11.50 2.44
CA VAL A 56 16.40 11.31 3.88
C VAL A 56 15.33 12.07 4.65
N CYS A 57 14.65 11.36 5.55
CA CYS A 57 13.68 11.93 6.48
C CYS A 57 14.05 11.54 7.92
N ASN A 58 13.76 12.41 8.87
CA ASN A 58 13.98 12.21 10.31
C ASN A 58 12.85 12.88 11.11
N ALA A 59 13.01 13.02 12.42
CA ALA A 59 12.02 13.62 13.31
C ALA A 59 11.58 15.06 12.98
N THR A 60 12.39 15.84 12.28
CA THR A 60 12.13 17.28 12.04
C THR A 60 11.96 17.62 10.56
N TYR A 61 12.39 16.72 9.67
CA TYR A 61 12.37 16.95 8.23
C TYR A 61 11.93 15.71 7.47
N CYS A 62 10.99 15.88 6.55
CA CYS A 62 10.78 14.95 5.46
C CYS A 62 10.28 15.73 4.24
N ASP A 63 10.59 15.26 3.04
CA ASP A 63 10.06 15.85 1.82
C ASP A 63 8.57 15.57 1.70
N SER A 64 7.83 16.59 1.24
CA SER A 64 6.38 16.58 1.15
C SER A 64 5.93 17.20 -0.17
N LEU A 65 4.76 16.77 -0.63
CA LEU A 65 4.11 17.29 -1.83
C LEU A 65 3.04 18.29 -1.42
N GLU A 66 2.74 19.23 -2.31
CA GLU A 66 1.56 20.06 -2.13
C GLU A 66 0.28 19.24 -2.36
N PRO A 67 -0.81 19.53 -1.63
CA PRO A 67 -2.12 18.97 -1.92
C PRO A 67 -2.48 19.16 -3.39
N LEU A 68 -3.04 18.12 -4.01
CA LEU A 68 -3.27 18.11 -5.45
C LEU A 68 -4.28 19.20 -5.85
N THR A 69 -3.82 20.18 -6.63
CA THR A 69 -4.68 21.20 -7.22
C THR A 69 -4.73 20.99 -8.73
N LEU A 70 -5.94 20.80 -9.28
CA LEU A 70 -6.13 20.66 -10.72
C LEU A 70 -5.78 21.98 -11.42
N PRO A 71 -4.98 21.93 -12.52
CA PRO A 71 -4.60 23.14 -13.26
C PRO A 71 -5.82 23.82 -13.89
N ALA A 72 -5.67 25.09 -14.27
CA ALA A 72 -6.73 25.83 -14.96
C ALA A 72 -7.01 25.21 -16.35
N PRO A 73 -8.24 25.31 -16.88
CA PRO A 73 -8.53 24.86 -18.25
C PRO A 73 -7.55 25.44 -19.27
N GLY A 74 -7.10 24.62 -20.22
CA GLY A 74 -6.06 25.00 -21.19
C GLY A 74 -4.61 24.89 -20.67
N THR A 75 -4.41 24.45 -19.43
CA THR A 75 -3.09 24.14 -18.86
C THR A 75 -3.04 22.72 -18.32
N PHE A 76 -1.83 22.17 -18.20
CA PHE A 76 -1.59 20.86 -17.60
C PHE A 76 -0.54 20.94 -16.49
N SER A 77 -0.65 20.07 -15.50
CA SER A 77 0.38 19.82 -14.48
C SER A 77 1.20 18.61 -14.91
N ARG A 78 2.52 18.70 -14.76
CA ARG A 78 3.47 17.60 -14.95
C ARG A 78 4.26 17.40 -13.67
N TYR A 79 4.23 16.19 -13.14
CA TYR A 79 5.09 15.75 -12.04
C TYR A 79 6.20 14.89 -12.61
N GLU A 80 7.44 15.14 -12.23
CA GLU A 80 8.62 14.48 -12.80
C GLU A 80 9.54 13.90 -11.71
N SER A 81 9.87 12.61 -11.86
CA SER A 81 11.00 12.00 -11.16
C SER A 81 12.03 11.50 -12.15
N THR A 82 13.31 11.68 -11.83
CA THR A 82 14.43 11.26 -12.69
C THR A 82 15.48 10.50 -11.90
N ARG A 83 16.22 9.64 -12.60
CA ARG A 83 17.42 8.98 -12.05
C ARG A 83 18.44 9.99 -11.51
N SER A 84 18.54 11.17 -12.12
CA SER A 84 19.46 12.23 -11.69
C SER A 84 19.10 12.90 -10.36
N GLY A 85 17.88 12.75 -9.86
CA GLY A 85 17.51 13.19 -8.51
C GLY A 85 16.22 14.00 -8.39
N ARG A 86 15.51 14.31 -9.48
CA ARG A 86 14.18 14.93 -9.37
C ARG A 86 13.20 13.97 -8.70
N ARG A 87 12.33 14.48 -7.84
CA ARG A 87 11.40 13.67 -7.05
C ARG A 87 10.02 14.31 -7.06
N MET A 88 9.17 13.83 -7.97
CA MET A 88 7.81 14.34 -8.22
C MET A 88 7.77 15.88 -8.30
N GLU A 89 8.77 16.47 -8.97
CA GLU A 89 8.84 17.92 -9.14
C GLU A 89 7.69 18.38 -10.04
N GLN A 90 6.91 19.34 -9.56
CA GLN A 90 5.76 19.87 -10.29
C GLN A 90 6.19 20.99 -11.25
N SER A 91 5.65 20.95 -12.46
CA SER A 91 5.71 22.03 -13.45
C SER A 91 4.36 22.20 -14.13
N LEU A 92 4.10 23.40 -14.65
CA LEU A 92 2.89 23.71 -15.43
C LEU A 92 3.27 23.93 -16.90
N GLY A 93 2.38 23.53 -17.80
CA GLY A 93 2.48 23.81 -19.23
C GLY A 93 1.14 24.20 -19.84
N THR A 94 1.16 24.63 -21.10
CA THR A 94 -0.03 25.04 -21.85
C THR A 94 -0.46 23.94 -22.81
N ILE A 95 -1.77 23.73 -22.95
CA ILE A 95 -2.35 22.82 -23.93
C ILE A 95 -2.60 23.63 -25.21
N ARG A 96 -2.02 23.18 -26.32
CA ARG A 96 -2.12 23.85 -27.62
C ARG A 96 -3.34 23.36 -28.39
N ALA A 97 -3.96 24.23 -29.18
CA ALA A 97 -5.08 23.86 -30.04
C ALA A 97 -4.65 23.05 -31.28
N ASN A 98 -3.44 23.31 -31.80
CA ASN A 98 -2.91 22.67 -33.00
C ASN A 98 -1.54 22.06 -32.74
N HIS A 99 -1.21 20.99 -33.45
CA HIS A 99 0.10 20.36 -33.48
C HIS A 99 0.55 20.14 -34.92
N THR A 100 1.83 20.39 -35.21
CA THR A 100 2.43 20.23 -36.55
C THR A 100 3.72 19.42 -36.52
N GLY A 101 4.01 18.73 -35.41
CA GLY A 101 5.23 17.94 -35.25
C GLY A 101 5.12 16.54 -35.84
N THR A 102 6.28 15.92 -36.05
CA THR A 102 6.42 14.53 -36.51
C THR A 102 6.93 13.59 -35.41
N GLY A 103 6.97 14.05 -34.15
CA GLY A 103 7.39 13.24 -33.01
C GLY A 103 6.31 12.22 -32.59
N LEU A 104 6.65 11.38 -31.63
CA LEU A 104 5.72 10.39 -31.07
C LEU A 104 4.43 11.07 -30.58
N LEU A 105 3.28 10.60 -31.04
CA LEU A 105 1.97 11.07 -30.63
C LEU A 105 1.24 9.98 -29.83
N LEU A 106 0.78 10.33 -28.63
CA LEU A 106 -0.07 9.49 -27.80
C LEU A 106 -1.48 10.09 -27.77
N THR A 107 -2.42 9.48 -28.50
CA THR A 107 -3.80 9.95 -28.60
C THR A 107 -4.69 9.28 -27.58
N LEU A 108 -5.28 10.08 -26.70
CA LEU A 108 -6.26 9.64 -25.72
C LEU A 108 -7.56 9.19 -26.41
N GLN A 109 -8.13 8.08 -25.97
CA GLN A 109 -9.41 7.56 -26.47
C GLN A 109 -10.43 7.42 -25.32
N PRO A 110 -11.02 8.54 -24.85
CA PRO A 110 -11.94 8.55 -23.70
C PRO A 110 -13.17 7.65 -23.88
N GLY A 111 -13.61 7.42 -25.13
CA GLY A 111 -14.73 6.53 -25.45
C GLY A 111 -14.40 5.03 -25.31
N GLN A 112 -13.11 4.65 -25.27
CA GLN A 112 -12.70 3.27 -25.00
C GLN A 112 -12.41 3.10 -23.52
N THR A 113 -13.37 2.55 -22.79
CA THR A 113 -13.30 2.40 -21.33
C THR A 113 -13.02 0.98 -20.89
N PHE A 114 -12.29 0.83 -19.79
CA PHE A 114 -11.91 -0.46 -19.23
C PHE A 114 -12.23 -0.51 -17.72
N GLN A 115 -11.39 -1.14 -16.91
CA GLN A 115 -11.61 -1.35 -15.49
C GLN A 115 -11.61 -0.03 -14.69
N LYS A 116 -12.33 -0.03 -13.57
CA LYS A 116 -12.18 0.98 -12.52
C LYS A 116 -11.03 0.58 -11.60
N VAL A 117 -10.32 1.56 -11.08
CA VAL A 117 -9.23 1.40 -10.13
C VAL A 117 -9.80 1.36 -8.72
N LYS A 118 -9.45 0.33 -7.95
CA LYS A 118 -9.71 0.19 -6.52
C LYS A 118 -8.70 1.00 -5.71
N GLY A 119 -7.41 0.92 -6.04
CA GLY A 119 -6.41 1.69 -5.32
C GLY A 119 -5.00 1.12 -5.31
N PHE A 120 -4.19 1.72 -4.44
CA PHE A 120 -2.78 1.43 -4.26
C PHE A 120 -2.43 1.45 -2.76
N GLY A 121 -1.48 0.60 -2.37
CA GLY A 121 -1.16 0.42 -0.95
C GLY A 121 0.09 -0.39 -0.68
N GLY A 122 0.20 -0.84 0.57
CA GLY A 122 1.22 -1.78 1.03
C GLY A 122 0.74 -2.62 2.22
N ALA A 123 1.60 -3.49 2.73
CA ALA A 123 1.31 -4.41 3.83
C ALA A 123 1.80 -3.88 5.20
N MET A 124 0.90 -3.90 6.18
CA MET A 124 1.21 -3.67 7.60
C MET A 124 1.59 -5.01 8.24
N THR A 125 2.76 -5.53 7.87
CA THR A 125 3.35 -6.71 8.50
C THR A 125 3.89 -6.42 9.89
N ASP A 126 4.19 -7.45 10.68
CA ASP A 126 4.84 -7.29 11.98
C ASP A 126 6.18 -6.56 11.81
N ALA A 127 6.97 -6.92 10.80
CA ALA A 127 8.24 -6.25 10.47
C ALA A 127 8.05 -4.77 10.16
N ALA A 128 7.05 -4.41 9.34
CA ALA A 128 6.77 -3.02 9.04
C ALA A 128 6.37 -2.25 10.30
N ALA A 129 5.46 -2.81 11.10
CA ALA A 129 5.00 -2.19 12.33
C ALA A 129 6.14 -1.99 13.35
N LEU A 130 7.00 -3.00 13.52
CA LEU A 130 8.18 -2.93 14.40
C LEU A 130 9.16 -1.83 13.96
N ASN A 131 9.47 -1.73 12.66
CA ASN A 131 10.37 -0.70 12.15
C ASN A 131 9.79 0.71 12.31
N ILE A 132 8.49 0.88 12.02
CA ILE A 132 7.79 2.17 12.14
C ILE A 132 7.74 2.62 13.61
N LEU A 133 7.45 1.71 14.54
CA LEU A 133 7.37 2.02 15.97
C LEU A 133 8.73 2.20 16.65
N ALA A 134 9.82 1.73 16.03
CA ALA A 134 11.17 1.96 16.52
C ALA A 134 11.68 3.39 16.26
N LEU A 135 11.02 4.15 15.38
CA LEU A 135 11.27 5.59 15.21
C LEU A 135 10.66 6.40 16.36
N SER A 136 11.22 7.60 16.59
CA SER A 136 10.59 8.58 17.49
C SER A 136 9.20 8.98 16.97
N PRO A 137 8.25 9.39 17.84
CA PRO A 137 6.91 9.74 17.41
C PRO A 137 6.85 10.76 16.26
N PRO A 138 7.66 11.86 16.25
CA PRO A 138 7.65 12.79 15.12
C PRO A 138 8.14 12.17 13.80
N ALA A 139 9.17 11.31 13.84
CA ALA A 139 9.67 10.62 12.65
C ALA A 139 8.66 9.59 12.13
N ARG A 140 8.00 8.87 13.05
CA ARG A 140 6.90 7.95 12.74
C ARG A 140 5.74 8.67 12.04
N ASP A 141 5.33 9.82 12.56
CA ASP A 141 4.25 10.62 11.97
C ASP A 141 4.60 11.08 10.56
N LEU A 142 5.85 11.48 10.31
CA LEU A 142 6.33 11.87 8.97
C LEU A 142 6.37 10.68 8.00
N LEU A 143 6.72 9.48 8.49
CA LEU A 143 6.68 8.25 7.70
C LEU A 143 5.23 7.91 7.29
N LEU A 144 4.30 7.89 8.25
CA LEU A 144 2.89 7.59 7.96
C LEU A 144 2.27 8.66 7.06
N LYS A 145 2.57 9.95 7.27
CA LYS A 145 2.14 11.03 6.37
C LYS A 145 2.66 10.82 4.95
N SER A 146 3.91 10.37 4.79
CA SER A 146 4.48 10.12 3.46
C SER A 146 3.60 9.16 2.66
N TYR A 147 3.07 8.10 3.27
CA TYR A 147 2.17 7.17 2.59
C TYR A 147 0.72 7.67 2.48
N PHE A 148 0.12 8.11 3.59
CA PHE A 148 -1.35 8.17 3.69
C PHE A 148 -1.94 9.58 3.56
N SER A 149 -1.16 10.65 3.82
CA SER A 149 -1.72 12.02 3.80
C SER A 149 -1.75 12.63 2.40
N GLU A 150 -2.51 13.73 2.24
CA GLU A 150 -2.54 14.55 1.01
C GLU A 150 -1.20 15.19 0.67
N GLU A 151 -0.34 15.40 1.68
CA GLU A 151 1.03 15.90 1.54
C GLU A 151 2.01 14.77 1.16
N GLY A 152 1.55 13.52 1.16
CA GLY A 152 2.27 12.33 0.73
C GLY A 152 1.75 11.79 -0.59
N ILE A 153 1.79 10.46 -0.72
CA ILE A 153 1.38 9.73 -1.93
C ILE A 153 -0.03 9.10 -1.85
N GLU A 154 -0.79 9.41 -0.80
CA GLU A 154 -2.22 9.13 -0.64
C GLU A 154 -2.62 7.67 -0.89
N TYR A 155 -1.90 6.72 -0.28
CA TYR A 155 -2.29 5.32 -0.21
C TYR A 155 -3.71 5.16 0.33
N ASN A 156 -4.46 4.25 -0.28
CA ASN A 156 -5.83 3.93 0.10
C ASN A 156 -6.06 2.43 0.29
N ILE A 157 -5.00 1.63 0.36
CA ILE A 157 -5.07 0.19 0.63
C ILE A 157 -4.04 -0.18 1.70
N ILE A 158 -4.43 -1.03 2.65
CA ILE A 158 -3.51 -1.69 3.58
C ILE A 158 -3.81 -3.20 3.60
N ARG A 159 -2.81 -4.01 3.25
CA ARG A 159 -2.85 -5.47 3.46
C ARG A 159 -2.48 -5.79 4.90
N VAL A 160 -3.27 -6.63 5.57
CA VAL A 160 -3.06 -7.00 6.96
C VAL A 160 -2.89 -8.51 7.06
N PRO A 161 -1.72 -9.01 7.48
CA PRO A 161 -1.57 -10.42 7.76
C PRO A 161 -2.52 -10.91 8.85
N MET A 162 -3.17 -12.04 8.62
CA MET A 162 -3.88 -12.77 9.67
C MET A 162 -2.85 -13.62 10.43
N ALA A 163 -2.43 -13.12 11.59
CA ALA A 163 -1.34 -13.62 12.43
C ALA A 163 0.05 -13.49 11.77
N SER A 164 0.94 -14.46 12.02
CA SER A 164 2.34 -14.38 11.61
C SER A 164 2.59 -14.76 10.15
N CYS A 165 3.61 -14.13 9.56
CA CYS A 165 4.19 -14.50 8.27
C CYS A 165 5.73 -14.63 8.37
N ASP A 166 6.43 -14.72 7.24
CA ASP A 166 7.89 -14.70 7.21
C ASP A 166 8.45 -13.36 7.73
N PHE A 167 7.78 -12.24 7.44
CA PHE A 167 8.02 -10.91 8.01
C PHE A 167 7.45 -10.71 9.43
N SER A 168 7.50 -11.77 10.22
CA SER A 168 7.32 -11.75 11.68
C SER A 168 8.63 -12.15 12.37
N VAL A 169 8.76 -11.81 13.67
CA VAL A 169 9.94 -12.20 14.49
C VAL A 169 9.75 -13.52 15.23
N ARG A 170 8.51 -14.00 15.32
CA ARG A 170 8.13 -15.31 15.88
C ARG A 170 6.96 -15.89 15.08
N THR A 171 6.80 -17.21 15.15
CA THR A 171 5.66 -17.91 14.56
C THR A 171 4.52 -17.97 15.57
N TYR A 172 3.30 -17.66 15.12
CA TYR A 172 2.07 -17.73 15.91
C TYR A 172 0.82 -17.74 15.02
N THR A 173 -0.26 -18.26 15.58
CA THR A 173 -1.61 -18.05 15.07
C THR A 173 -2.49 -17.44 16.17
N TYR A 174 -3.71 -17.02 15.84
CA TYR A 174 -4.68 -16.57 16.83
C TYR A 174 -5.26 -17.69 17.70
N ASP A 175 -5.05 -18.97 17.37
CA ASP A 175 -5.56 -20.09 18.17
C ASP A 175 -4.60 -21.29 18.17
N ASP A 176 -3.48 -21.13 18.88
CA ASP A 176 -2.45 -22.17 19.00
C ASP A 176 -2.79 -23.25 20.05
N THR A 177 -3.99 -23.21 20.67
CA THR A 177 -4.45 -24.24 21.61
C THR A 177 -4.82 -25.51 20.83
N PRO A 178 -4.18 -26.67 21.09
CA PRO A 178 -4.45 -27.89 20.31
C PRO A 178 -5.91 -28.34 20.37
N ASP A 179 -6.45 -28.71 19.22
CA ASP A 179 -7.80 -29.27 19.04
C ASP A 179 -8.96 -28.38 19.55
N ASP A 180 -8.76 -27.06 19.59
CA ASP A 180 -9.81 -26.10 19.94
C ASP A 180 -10.77 -25.81 18.76
N PHE A 181 -11.57 -26.82 18.40
CA PHE A 181 -12.54 -26.71 17.30
C PHE A 181 -13.63 -25.65 17.54
N GLU A 182 -13.82 -25.23 18.80
CA GLU A 182 -14.77 -24.19 19.17
C GLU A 182 -14.17 -22.78 19.12
N LEU A 183 -12.85 -22.65 18.91
CA LEU A 183 -12.11 -21.39 18.87
C LEU A 183 -12.31 -20.56 20.16
N ARG A 184 -12.30 -21.23 21.31
CA ARG A 184 -12.43 -20.59 22.64
C ARG A 184 -11.16 -19.84 23.05
N GLY A 185 -10.01 -20.31 22.61
CA GLY A 185 -8.68 -19.73 22.81
C GLY A 185 -8.31 -18.67 21.77
N PHE A 186 -9.20 -18.40 20.80
CA PHE A 186 -8.98 -17.39 19.77
C PHE A 186 -8.72 -16.02 20.40
N SER A 187 -7.57 -15.42 20.12
CA SER A 187 -7.25 -14.07 20.58
C SER A 187 -6.22 -13.38 19.68
N LEU A 188 -6.30 -12.04 19.64
CA LEU A 188 -5.30 -11.21 18.98
C LEU A 188 -4.12 -10.98 19.94
N PRO A 189 -2.87 -11.32 19.55
CA PRO A 189 -1.69 -11.08 20.38
C PRO A 189 -1.22 -9.62 20.28
N GLU A 190 -0.13 -9.30 20.98
CA GLU A 190 0.43 -7.95 21.04
C GLU A 190 0.82 -7.38 19.68
N GLU A 191 1.24 -8.23 18.74
CA GLU A 191 1.55 -7.83 17.36
C GLU A 191 0.36 -7.14 16.68
N ASP A 192 -0.86 -7.61 16.94
CA ASP A 192 -2.07 -6.97 16.45
C ASP A 192 -2.44 -5.77 17.34
N VAL A 193 -2.65 -5.99 18.63
CA VAL A 193 -3.29 -4.97 19.51
C VAL A 193 -2.37 -3.83 19.91
N LYS A 194 -1.04 -4.02 19.91
CA LYS A 194 -0.05 -2.99 20.25
C LYS A 194 0.72 -2.45 19.05
N LEU A 195 0.84 -3.21 17.95
CA LEU A 195 1.63 -2.80 16.78
C LEU A 195 0.74 -2.45 15.58
N LYS A 196 0.09 -3.43 14.95
CA LYS A 196 -0.64 -3.26 13.68
C LYS A 196 -1.87 -2.37 13.83
N ILE A 197 -2.76 -2.67 14.77
CA ILE A 197 -4.03 -1.96 14.95
C ILE A 197 -3.82 -0.47 15.26
N PRO A 198 -2.95 -0.07 16.22
CA PRO A 198 -2.70 1.35 16.47
C PRO A 198 -2.09 2.11 15.29
N LEU A 199 -1.23 1.46 14.49
CA LEU A 199 -0.65 2.09 13.29
C LEU A 199 -1.66 2.20 12.16
N ILE A 200 -2.55 1.21 12.00
CA ILE A 200 -3.65 1.27 11.03
C ILE A 200 -4.55 2.46 11.39
N HIS A 201 -4.96 2.61 12.65
CA HIS A 201 -5.75 3.79 13.07
C HIS A 201 -5.06 5.11 12.76
N GLN A 202 -3.76 5.26 13.08
CA GLN A 202 -3.00 6.46 12.72
C GLN A 202 -2.96 6.70 11.20
N ALA A 203 -2.82 5.65 10.38
CA ALA A 203 -2.88 5.75 8.93
C ALA A 203 -4.25 6.21 8.43
N LEU A 204 -5.34 5.66 8.99
CA LEU A 204 -6.72 6.05 8.67
C LEU A 204 -7.01 7.50 9.04
N GLU A 205 -6.53 7.98 10.19
CA GLU A 205 -6.70 9.37 10.65
C GLU A 205 -5.97 10.38 9.76
N LEU A 206 -4.82 10.00 9.22
CA LEU A 206 -4.04 10.85 8.31
C LEU A 206 -4.60 10.88 6.88
N ALA A 207 -5.34 9.84 6.50
CA ALA A 207 -5.87 9.69 5.15
C ALA A 207 -7.15 10.52 4.96
N ARG A 208 -7.16 11.36 3.92
CA ARG A 208 -8.39 12.00 3.44
C ARG A 208 -9.23 11.10 2.54
N ARG A 209 -8.58 10.14 1.88
CA ARG A 209 -9.24 9.14 1.05
C ARG A 209 -9.65 7.96 1.93
N PRO A 210 -10.84 7.36 1.73
CA PRO A 210 -11.19 6.12 2.40
C PRO A 210 -10.13 5.05 2.14
N VAL A 211 -9.57 4.47 3.19
CA VAL A 211 -8.59 3.39 3.08
C VAL A 211 -9.30 2.06 3.22
N SER A 212 -9.06 1.16 2.26
CA SER A 212 -9.59 -0.20 2.25
C SER A 212 -8.58 -1.16 2.87
N LEU A 213 -8.99 -1.86 3.93
CA LEU A 213 -8.18 -2.94 4.50
C LEU A 213 -8.52 -4.25 3.78
N PHE A 214 -7.51 -5.07 3.47
CA PHE A 214 -7.76 -6.47 3.13
C PHE A 214 -6.83 -7.38 3.90
N ALA A 215 -7.29 -8.60 4.21
CA ALA A 215 -6.53 -9.54 5.01
C ALA A 215 -6.24 -10.85 4.29
N SER A 216 -5.12 -11.48 4.67
CA SER A 216 -4.65 -12.73 4.09
C SER A 216 -4.02 -13.58 5.19
N PRO A 217 -4.39 -14.87 5.34
CA PRO A 217 -3.68 -15.78 6.21
C PRO A 217 -2.54 -16.49 5.47
N TRP A 218 -1.48 -16.83 6.19
CA TRP A 218 -0.38 -17.67 5.67
C TRP A 218 -0.43 -19.10 6.19
N THR A 219 -1.00 -19.32 7.36
CA THR A 219 -1.13 -20.66 7.93
C THR A 219 -2.31 -20.71 8.87
N SER A 220 -3.01 -21.84 8.88
CA SER A 220 -3.92 -22.19 9.97
C SER A 220 -3.14 -22.59 11.23
N PRO A 221 -3.80 -22.69 12.39
CA PRO A 221 -3.26 -23.41 13.54
C PRO A 221 -2.73 -24.79 13.15
N THR A 222 -1.61 -25.19 13.73
CA THR A 222 -0.88 -26.41 13.32
C THR A 222 -1.68 -27.68 13.57
N TRP A 223 -2.53 -27.71 14.58
CA TRP A 223 -3.40 -28.85 14.90
C TRP A 223 -4.46 -29.11 13.82
N MET A 224 -4.78 -28.12 12.97
CA MET A 224 -5.63 -28.30 11.78
C MET A 224 -4.88 -28.86 10.56
N LYS A 225 -3.55 -28.91 10.58
CA LYS A 225 -2.72 -29.21 9.39
C LYS A 225 -2.27 -30.65 9.33
N THR A 226 -2.21 -31.22 8.13
CA THR A 226 -1.78 -32.61 7.88
C THR A 226 -0.35 -32.89 8.33
N ASN A 227 0.52 -31.88 8.35
CA ASN A 227 1.91 -31.99 8.78
C ASN A 227 2.17 -31.52 10.23
N GLY A 228 1.18 -30.94 10.91
CA GLY A 228 1.34 -30.44 12.28
C GLY A 228 2.35 -29.30 12.44
N ALA A 229 2.68 -28.57 11.36
CA ALA A 229 3.70 -27.52 11.38
C ALA A 229 3.24 -26.26 10.62
N VAL A 230 3.77 -25.09 11.00
CA VAL A 230 3.42 -23.81 10.36
C VAL A 230 3.94 -23.72 8.93
N ASN A 231 5.08 -24.35 8.63
CA ASN A 231 5.75 -24.35 7.33
C ASN A 231 5.80 -25.76 6.70
N GLY A 232 6.45 -25.89 5.56
CA GLY A 232 6.59 -27.15 4.82
C GLY A 232 5.30 -27.62 4.14
N LYS A 233 5.37 -28.74 3.42
CA LYS A 233 4.22 -29.31 2.72
C LYS A 233 3.14 -29.72 3.72
N GLY A 234 1.99 -29.07 3.67
CA GLY A 234 0.88 -29.31 4.58
C GLY A 234 -0.37 -28.56 4.14
N SER A 235 -1.51 -29.20 4.27
CA SER A 235 -2.85 -28.68 3.96
C SER A 235 -3.75 -28.87 5.18
N LEU A 236 -4.99 -28.35 5.14
CA LEU A 236 -5.98 -28.72 6.16
C LEU A 236 -6.21 -30.23 6.17
N LYS A 237 -6.40 -30.79 7.37
CA LYS A 237 -6.80 -32.18 7.58
C LYS A 237 -8.21 -32.41 7.01
N GLY A 238 -8.48 -33.66 6.64
CA GLY A 238 -9.80 -34.09 6.21
C GLY A 238 -10.20 -33.53 4.84
N ARG A 239 -11.45 -33.08 4.68
CA ARG A 239 -12.01 -32.64 3.38
C ARG A 239 -13.00 -31.47 3.55
N PRO A 240 -13.15 -30.59 2.55
CA PRO A 240 -14.11 -29.49 2.58
C PRO A 240 -15.54 -29.92 2.95
N GLY A 241 -16.16 -29.18 3.85
CA GLY A 241 -17.42 -29.48 4.52
C GLY A 241 -17.27 -30.17 5.88
N ASP A 242 -16.07 -30.56 6.31
CA ASP A 242 -15.84 -31.22 7.60
C ASP A 242 -15.50 -30.25 8.75
N LEU A 243 -15.27 -30.82 9.94
CA LEU A 243 -14.98 -30.03 11.13
C LEU A 243 -13.72 -29.16 10.99
N TYR A 244 -12.65 -29.61 10.32
CA TYR A 244 -11.42 -28.83 10.17
C TYR A 244 -11.65 -27.61 9.26
N HIS A 245 -12.32 -27.82 8.13
CA HIS A 245 -12.57 -26.75 7.15
C HIS A 245 -13.61 -25.75 7.67
N GLN A 246 -14.67 -26.22 8.32
CA GLN A 246 -15.64 -25.33 8.97
C GLN A 246 -14.99 -24.53 10.11
N THR A 247 -14.08 -25.13 10.87
CA THR A 247 -13.36 -24.41 11.93
C THR A 247 -12.43 -23.36 11.33
N TRP A 248 -11.72 -23.67 10.25
CA TRP A 248 -10.91 -22.69 9.54
C TRP A 248 -11.76 -21.55 8.96
N ALA A 249 -12.93 -21.83 8.38
CA ALA A 249 -13.86 -20.78 7.95
C ALA A 249 -14.36 -19.89 9.11
N ARG A 250 -14.66 -20.48 10.29
CA ARG A 250 -15.01 -19.71 11.50
C ARG A 250 -13.84 -18.87 12.02
N TYR A 251 -12.60 -19.30 11.82
CA TYR A 251 -11.41 -18.53 12.18
C TYR A 251 -11.35 -17.19 11.43
N PHE A 252 -11.71 -17.16 10.14
CA PHE A 252 -11.84 -15.90 9.40
C PHE A 252 -12.90 -14.98 10.02
N VAL A 253 -14.07 -15.52 10.37
CA VAL A 253 -15.15 -14.73 11.00
C VAL A 253 -14.69 -14.18 12.35
N LYS A 254 -14.03 -15.01 13.19
CA LYS A 254 -13.45 -14.58 14.47
C LYS A 254 -12.40 -13.49 14.33
N PHE A 255 -11.56 -13.55 13.30
CA PHE A 255 -10.61 -12.49 12.97
C PHE A 255 -11.33 -11.18 12.64
N LEU A 256 -12.34 -11.24 11.78
CA LEU A 256 -13.12 -10.07 11.39
C LEU A 256 -13.90 -9.49 12.58
N ASP A 257 -14.48 -10.34 13.44
CA ASP A 257 -15.12 -9.93 14.68
C ASP A 257 -14.13 -9.19 15.60
N ALA A 258 -12.94 -9.78 15.84
CA ALA A 258 -11.95 -9.21 16.72
C ALA A 258 -11.41 -7.85 16.22
N TYR A 259 -11.15 -7.71 14.92
CA TYR A 259 -10.77 -6.40 14.37
C TYR A 259 -11.92 -5.38 14.39
N ALA A 260 -13.17 -5.84 14.24
CA ALA A 260 -14.35 -4.98 14.37
C ALA A 260 -14.53 -4.46 15.81
N GLU A 261 -14.19 -5.23 16.84
CA GLU A 261 -14.11 -4.75 18.24
C GLU A 261 -13.11 -3.61 18.42
N HIS A 262 -12.08 -3.57 17.57
CA HIS A 262 -11.13 -2.46 17.46
C HIS A 262 -11.53 -1.39 16.45
N ASN A 263 -12.79 -1.35 16.01
CA ASN A 263 -13.35 -0.40 15.03
C ASN A 263 -12.64 -0.41 13.66
N LEU A 264 -12.08 -1.55 13.26
CA LEU A 264 -11.51 -1.74 11.92
C LEU A 264 -12.40 -2.66 11.10
N ARG A 265 -12.71 -2.26 9.88
CA ARG A 265 -13.51 -3.05 8.92
C ARG A 265 -12.68 -3.38 7.70
N PHE A 266 -12.89 -4.57 7.17
CA PHE A 266 -12.20 -5.05 5.98
C PHE A 266 -13.09 -4.89 4.74
N TRP A 267 -12.46 -4.44 3.66
CA TRP A 267 -13.04 -4.47 2.32
C TRP A 267 -13.00 -5.88 1.74
N ALA A 268 -11.89 -6.60 1.96
CA ALA A 268 -11.68 -7.92 1.36
C ALA A 268 -10.89 -8.88 2.27
N VAL A 269 -11.00 -10.17 1.98
CA VAL A 269 -10.06 -11.21 2.43
C VAL A 269 -9.60 -12.02 1.24
N THR A 270 -8.37 -12.54 1.29
CA THR A 270 -7.92 -13.57 0.36
C THR A 270 -8.12 -14.96 0.98
N ALA A 271 -8.42 -15.96 0.15
CA ALA A 271 -8.72 -17.30 0.64
C ALA A 271 -7.52 -17.99 1.33
N GLU A 272 -6.29 -17.66 0.89
CA GLU A 272 -5.02 -18.11 1.45
C GLU A 272 -3.90 -17.32 0.75
N ASN A 273 -2.85 -16.91 1.47
CA ASN A 273 -1.63 -16.37 0.86
C ASN A 273 -0.80 -17.50 0.23
N GLU A 274 -0.52 -17.41 -1.07
CA GLU A 274 0.30 -18.36 -1.82
C GLU A 274 -0.07 -19.84 -1.57
N PRO A 275 -1.33 -20.26 -1.82
CA PRO A 275 -1.79 -21.63 -1.59
C PRO A 275 -0.94 -22.71 -2.28
N SER A 276 -0.23 -22.37 -3.36
CA SER A 276 0.69 -23.30 -4.02
C SER A 276 1.94 -23.60 -3.19
N ALA A 277 2.37 -22.68 -2.33
CA ALA A 277 3.56 -22.82 -1.48
C ALA A 277 3.45 -24.01 -0.52
N GLY A 278 2.29 -24.19 0.12
CA GLY A 278 2.05 -25.31 1.04
C GLY A 278 1.97 -26.67 0.35
N LEU A 279 2.05 -26.73 -0.99
CA LEU A 279 2.19 -27.97 -1.75
C LEU A 279 3.66 -28.39 -1.95
N LEU A 280 4.62 -27.51 -1.63
CA LEU A 280 6.05 -27.74 -1.81
C LEU A 280 6.70 -28.33 -0.55
N SER A 281 7.40 -29.46 -0.72
CA SER A 281 8.17 -30.07 0.36
C SER A 281 9.32 -29.16 0.79
N GLY A 282 9.44 -28.92 2.10
CA GLY A 282 10.50 -28.09 2.66
C GLY A 282 10.31 -26.58 2.45
N TYR A 283 9.11 -26.11 2.10
CA TYR A 283 8.83 -24.67 2.05
C TYR A 283 9.17 -24.00 3.40
N PRO A 284 9.97 -22.92 3.42
CA PRO A 284 10.72 -22.54 4.62
C PRO A 284 9.91 -21.81 5.70
N PHE A 285 8.79 -21.17 5.36
CA PHE A 285 8.00 -20.34 6.29
C PHE A 285 6.50 -20.66 6.22
N GLN A 286 5.68 -19.90 6.96
CA GLN A 286 4.25 -20.13 7.09
C GLN A 286 3.56 -20.30 5.74
N CYS A 287 2.88 -21.43 5.54
CA CYS A 287 2.09 -21.71 4.34
C CYS A 287 0.97 -22.71 4.62
N LEU A 288 -0.17 -22.60 3.93
CA LEU A 288 -1.23 -23.63 3.93
C LEU A 288 -1.56 -24.04 2.50
N GLY A 289 -1.33 -25.32 2.19
CA GLY A 289 -1.42 -25.84 0.84
C GLY A 289 -2.85 -26.08 0.36
N PHE A 290 -3.20 -25.52 -0.79
CA PHE A 290 -4.43 -25.84 -1.52
C PHE A 290 -4.13 -26.09 -3.00
N THR A 291 -4.69 -27.15 -3.56
CA THR A 291 -4.89 -27.24 -5.02
C THR A 291 -6.05 -26.33 -5.43
N PRO A 292 -6.18 -25.93 -6.71
CA PRO A 292 -7.35 -25.15 -7.14
C PRO A 292 -8.69 -25.83 -6.82
N GLU A 293 -8.78 -27.16 -6.90
CA GLU A 293 -9.98 -27.91 -6.53
C GLU A 293 -10.27 -27.86 -5.03
N HIS A 294 -9.22 -27.95 -4.21
CA HIS A 294 -9.35 -27.84 -2.76
C HIS A 294 -9.80 -26.43 -2.38
N GLN A 295 -9.21 -25.38 -2.96
CA GLN A 295 -9.68 -24.02 -2.71
C GLN A 295 -11.13 -23.83 -3.18
N ARG A 296 -11.49 -24.30 -4.38
CA ARG A 296 -12.89 -24.25 -4.88
C ARG A 296 -13.86 -24.86 -3.87
N ASP A 297 -13.58 -26.09 -3.43
CA ASP A 297 -14.48 -26.82 -2.54
C ASP A 297 -14.54 -26.20 -1.13
N PHE A 298 -13.41 -25.69 -0.62
CA PHE A 298 -13.37 -24.95 0.64
C PHE A 298 -14.21 -23.66 0.57
N ILE A 299 -14.12 -22.91 -0.53
CA ILE A 299 -14.94 -21.71 -0.74
C ILE A 299 -16.42 -22.07 -0.82
N ALA A 300 -16.79 -23.07 -1.64
CA ALA A 300 -18.18 -23.44 -1.87
C ALA A 300 -18.87 -23.98 -0.61
N ARG A 301 -18.17 -24.79 0.19
CA ARG A 301 -18.76 -25.54 1.31
C ARG A 301 -18.58 -24.87 2.66
N ASP A 302 -17.50 -24.13 2.86
CA ASP A 302 -17.10 -23.66 4.18
C ASP A 302 -16.96 -22.13 4.25
N LEU A 303 -15.96 -21.55 3.56
CA LEU A 303 -15.61 -20.14 3.71
C LEU A 303 -16.71 -19.20 3.19
N GLY A 304 -17.22 -19.45 1.98
CA GLY A 304 -18.28 -18.65 1.39
C GLY A 304 -19.55 -18.61 2.25
N PRO A 305 -20.12 -19.78 2.62
CA PRO A 305 -21.26 -19.83 3.54
C PRO A 305 -21.00 -19.22 4.92
N ALA A 306 -19.80 -19.41 5.50
CA ALA A 306 -19.48 -18.85 6.81
C ALA A 306 -19.44 -17.31 6.78
N LEU A 307 -18.82 -16.72 5.75
CA LEU A 307 -18.79 -15.27 5.56
C LEU A 307 -20.20 -14.72 5.29
N ALA A 308 -20.95 -15.35 4.38
CA ALA A 308 -22.31 -14.92 4.02
C ALA A 308 -23.31 -14.98 5.18
N ASN A 309 -23.14 -15.92 6.12
CA ASN A 309 -23.99 -16.04 7.31
C ASN A 309 -23.50 -15.22 8.51
N SER A 310 -22.41 -14.48 8.37
CA SER A 310 -21.84 -13.63 9.41
C SER A 310 -22.30 -12.16 9.29
N MET A 311 -21.94 -11.34 10.28
CA MET A 311 -22.11 -9.89 10.21
C MET A 311 -21.20 -9.22 9.17
N HIS A 312 -20.26 -9.96 8.56
CA HIS A 312 -19.28 -9.49 7.58
C HIS A 312 -19.60 -9.92 6.15
N HIS A 313 -20.86 -10.24 5.85
CA HIS A 313 -21.30 -10.77 4.54
C HIS A 313 -21.03 -9.83 3.35
N ASP A 314 -20.79 -8.53 3.59
CA ASP A 314 -20.41 -7.56 2.56
C ASP A 314 -18.94 -7.65 2.12
N ILE A 315 -18.13 -8.50 2.77
CA ILE A 315 -16.70 -8.60 2.47
C ILE A 315 -16.45 -9.27 1.11
N CYS A 316 -15.52 -8.69 0.35
CA CYS A 316 -15.09 -9.23 -0.93
C CYS A 316 -14.11 -10.40 -0.70
N LEU A 317 -14.46 -11.62 -1.13
CA LEU A 317 -13.53 -12.76 -1.11
C LEU A 317 -12.73 -12.80 -2.41
N LEU A 318 -11.40 -12.72 -2.29
CA LEU A 318 -10.44 -12.83 -3.38
C LEU A 318 -9.82 -14.23 -3.38
N ILE A 319 -9.79 -14.86 -4.55
CA ILE A 319 -9.15 -16.16 -4.75
C ILE A 319 -7.71 -15.97 -5.24
N LEU A 320 -6.95 -17.05 -5.25
CA LEU A 320 -5.56 -17.14 -5.74
C LEU A 320 -4.57 -16.56 -4.75
N ASP A 321 -4.37 -15.25 -4.76
CA ASP A 321 -3.38 -14.56 -3.92
C ASP A 321 -1.99 -15.21 -4.04
N ASP A 322 -1.61 -15.47 -5.29
CA ASP A 322 -0.42 -16.22 -5.66
C ASP A 322 0.06 -15.77 -7.04
N GLN A 323 1.18 -16.32 -7.49
CA GLN A 323 1.85 -15.96 -8.72
C GLN A 323 0.94 -16.08 -9.95
N ARG A 324 0.97 -15.07 -10.84
CA ARG A 324 0.12 -15.06 -12.03
C ARG A 324 0.37 -16.18 -13.04
N LEU A 325 1.47 -16.95 -12.94
CA LEU A 325 1.69 -18.13 -13.81
C LEU A 325 0.65 -19.24 -13.59
N LEU A 326 -0.04 -19.25 -12.44
CA LEU A 326 -1.11 -20.20 -12.15
C LEU A 326 -2.40 -19.87 -12.91
N LEU A 327 -2.47 -18.69 -13.52
CA LEU A 327 -3.56 -18.28 -14.39
C LEU A 327 -3.32 -18.68 -15.85
N PRO A 328 -4.39 -18.98 -16.61
CA PRO A 328 -5.81 -18.89 -16.23
C PRO A 328 -6.39 -20.14 -15.55
N HIS A 329 -5.59 -21.22 -15.43
CA HIS A 329 -6.08 -22.53 -14.98
C HIS A 329 -6.79 -22.47 -13.62
N TRP A 330 -6.18 -21.79 -12.66
CA TRP A 330 -6.70 -21.71 -11.31
C TRP A 330 -8.06 -20.98 -11.24
N ALA A 331 -8.21 -19.89 -12.01
CA ALA A 331 -9.48 -19.20 -12.17
C ALA A 331 -10.54 -20.09 -12.84
N GLN A 332 -10.17 -20.88 -13.85
CA GLN A 332 -11.10 -21.81 -14.51
C GLN A 332 -11.64 -22.86 -13.55
N VAL A 333 -10.78 -23.47 -12.72
CA VAL A 333 -11.21 -24.51 -11.78
C VAL A 333 -12.18 -23.96 -10.74
N VAL A 334 -11.90 -22.77 -10.19
CA VAL A 334 -12.72 -22.18 -9.12
C VAL A 334 -13.99 -21.53 -9.68
N LEU A 335 -13.89 -20.74 -10.75
CA LEU A 335 -15.00 -19.92 -11.25
C LEU A 335 -15.93 -20.65 -12.22
N ALA A 336 -15.52 -21.80 -12.77
CA ALA A 336 -16.44 -22.64 -13.55
C ALA A 336 -17.46 -23.38 -12.66
N ASP A 337 -17.21 -23.48 -11.35
CA ASP A 337 -18.15 -24.03 -10.39
C ASP A 337 -19.04 -22.91 -9.82
N PRO A 338 -20.36 -22.92 -10.11
CA PRO A 338 -21.26 -21.86 -9.67
C PRO A 338 -21.41 -21.80 -8.14
N ASP A 339 -21.18 -22.90 -7.41
CA ASP A 339 -21.29 -22.93 -5.96
C ASP A 339 -20.11 -22.26 -5.26
N ALA A 340 -18.94 -22.22 -5.91
CA ALA A 340 -17.81 -21.40 -5.48
C ALA A 340 -17.94 -19.97 -6.03
N ALA A 341 -18.19 -19.82 -7.33
CA ALA A 341 -18.14 -18.54 -8.04
C ALA A 341 -19.06 -17.48 -7.44
N LYS A 342 -20.22 -17.86 -6.91
CA LYS A 342 -21.18 -16.93 -6.27
C LYS A 342 -20.62 -16.20 -5.03
N TYR A 343 -19.58 -16.74 -4.40
CA TYR A 343 -18.90 -16.12 -3.27
C TYR A 343 -17.64 -15.35 -3.66
N VAL A 344 -17.16 -15.50 -4.90
CA VAL A 344 -15.88 -14.93 -5.34
C VAL A 344 -16.11 -13.56 -5.97
N CYS A 345 -15.48 -12.55 -5.38
CA CYS A 345 -15.53 -11.16 -5.82
C CYS A 345 -14.40 -10.83 -6.81
N GLY A 346 -13.23 -11.47 -6.66
CA GLY A 346 -12.05 -11.18 -7.47
C GLY A 346 -10.96 -12.25 -7.39
N ILE A 347 -9.89 -12.03 -8.14
CA ILE A 347 -8.69 -12.85 -8.20
C ILE A 347 -7.50 -11.97 -7.81
N ALA A 348 -6.83 -12.34 -6.73
CA ALA A 348 -5.61 -11.71 -6.25
C ALA A 348 -4.37 -12.35 -6.94
N VAL A 349 -3.39 -11.54 -7.35
CA VAL A 349 -2.18 -12.01 -8.06
C VAL A 349 -0.89 -11.40 -7.50
N HIS A 350 0.17 -12.22 -7.47
CA HIS A 350 1.54 -11.85 -7.09
C HIS A 350 2.47 -11.80 -8.32
N TRP A 351 3.60 -11.09 -8.20
CA TRP A 351 4.46 -10.73 -9.35
C TRP A 351 5.83 -11.44 -9.46
N TYR A 352 6.23 -12.25 -8.47
CA TYR A 352 7.63 -12.65 -8.30
C TYR A 352 8.17 -13.53 -9.44
N LEU A 353 7.27 -14.22 -10.14
CA LEU A 353 7.56 -15.10 -11.26
C LEU A 353 7.14 -14.50 -12.62
N ASP A 354 6.95 -13.19 -12.69
CA ASP A 354 6.48 -12.50 -13.90
C ASP A 354 7.37 -12.71 -15.13
N PHE A 355 8.65 -12.95 -14.93
CA PHE A 355 9.61 -13.23 -15.99
C PHE A 355 9.39 -14.58 -16.69
N LEU A 356 8.58 -15.48 -16.10
CA LEU A 356 8.29 -16.80 -16.67
C LEU A 356 7.15 -16.82 -17.68
N ALA A 357 6.25 -15.82 -17.64
CA ALA A 357 5.10 -15.78 -18.54
C ALA A 357 4.70 -14.33 -18.87
N PRO A 358 4.33 -14.00 -20.12
CA PRO A 358 3.83 -12.66 -20.45
C PRO A 358 2.43 -12.41 -19.87
N ALA A 359 2.15 -11.18 -19.44
CA ALA A 359 0.86 -10.81 -18.82
C ALA A 359 -0.37 -11.09 -19.70
N LYS A 360 -0.22 -11.04 -21.03
CA LYS A 360 -1.30 -11.37 -21.96
C LYS A 360 -1.80 -12.82 -21.81
N ALA A 361 -0.89 -13.77 -21.63
CA ALA A 361 -1.23 -15.19 -21.53
C ALA A 361 -1.84 -15.55 -20.16
N THR A 362 -1.62 -14.71 -19.14
CA THR A 362 -2.12 -14.94 -17.78
C THR A 362 -3.29 -14.00 -17.46
N LEU A 363 -3.02 -12.71 -17.24
CA LEU A 363 -4.02 -11.70 -16.85
C LEU A 363 -5.01 -11.43 -17.98
N GLY A 364 -4.50 -11.25 -19.20
CA GLY A 364 -5.34 -11.00 -20.38
C GLY A 364 -6.32 -12.13 -20.67
N GLU A 365 -5.83 -13.37 -20.67
CA GLU A 365 -6.68 -14.55 -20.89
C GLU A 365 -7.67 -14.79 -19.76
N THR A 366 -7.27 -14.55 -18.51
CA THR A 366 -8.17 -14.66 -17.35
C THR A 366 -9.31 -13.64 -17.44
N HIS A 367 -9.00 -12.37 -17.74
CA HIS A 367 -10.03 -11.35 -17.93
C HIS A 367 -10.93 -11.67 -19.13
N ARG A 368 -10.39 -12.25 -20.21
CA ARG A 368 -11.20 -12.67 -21.37
C ARG A 368 -12.22 -13.75 -21.00
N LEU A 369 -11.84 -14.69 -20.14
CA LEU A 369 -12.71 -15.78 -19.69
C LEU A 369 -13.71 -15.33 -18.61
N PHE A 370 -13.27 -14.48 -17.68
CA PHE A 370 -14.03 -14.03 -16.52
C PHE A 370 -14.03 -12.50 -16.40
N PRO A 371 -14.64 -11.76 -17.35
CA PRO A 371 -14.51 -10.30 -17.43
C PRO A 371 -15.16 -9.54 -16.26
N ASN A 372 -16.10 -10.18 -15.57
CA ASN A 372 -16.83 -9.59 -14.43
C ASN A 372 -16.15 -9.88 -13.08
N THR A 373 -15.13 -10.73 -13.04
CA THR A 373 -14.36 -11.01 -11.82
C THR A 373 -13.12 -10.13 -11.84
N MET A 374 -12.96 -9.27 -10.83
CA MET A 374 -11.86 -8.30 -10.83
C MET A 374 -10.51 -9.00 -10.68
N LEU A 375 -9.48 -8.48 -11.35
CA LEU A 375 -8.09 -8.83 -11.08
C LEU A 375 -7.49 -7.78 -10.15
N PHE A 376 -6.74 -8.19 -9.14
CA PHE A 376 -6.13 -7.28 -8.15
C PHE A 376 -4.71 -7.76 -7.81
N ALA A 377 -3.70 -6.90 -7.96
CA ALA A 377 -2.35 -7.24 -7.54
C ALA A 377 -2.22 -6.99 -6.03
N SER A 378 -2.19 -8.06 -5.26
CA SER A 378 -2.26 -8.05 -3.79
C SER A 378 -0.89 -8.01 -3.13
N GLU A 379 0.18 -8.34 -3.86
CA GLU A 379 1.54 -8.33 -3.33
C GLU A 379 2.59 -8.21 -4.44
N ALA A 380 3.59 -7.36 -4.18
CA ALA A 380 4.79 -7.27 -4.97
C ALA A 380 5.97 -6.71 -4.15
N CYS A 381 7.14 -7.32 -4.28
CA CYS A 381 8.41 -6.80 -3.75
C CYS A 381 9.63 -7.18 -4.62
N VAL A 382 10.70 -6.41 -4.52
CA VAL A 382 12.00 -6.71 -5.18
C VAL A 382 13.03 -7.17 -4.16
N GLY A 383 14.12 -7.80 -4.61
CA GLY A 383 15.17 -8.31 -3.72
C GLY A 383 14.85 -9.66 -3.09
N SER A 384 13.79 -10.35 -3.55
CA SER A 384 13.41 -11.70 -3.12
C SER A 384 14.21 -12.83 -3.78
N LYS A 385 14.95 -12.53 -4.87
CA LYS A 385 15.76 -13.54 -5.57
C LYS A 385 17.07 -13.75 -4.82
N PHE A 386 17.47 -15.01 -4.64
CA PHE A 386 18.64 -15.38 -3.82
C PHE A 386 19.98 -14.75 -4.25
N TRP A 387 20.10 -14.29 -5.50
CA TRP A 387 21.30 -13.62 -6.03
C TRP A 387 21.23 -12.09 -5.97
N GLU A 388 20.11 -11.53 -5.55
CA GLU A 388 19.95 -10.09 -5.36
C GLU A 388 20.26 -9.71 -3.91
N GLN A 389 20.91 -8.57 -3.73
CA GLN A 389 20.97 -7.95 -2.42
C GLN A 389 19.58 -7.45 -2.03
N SER A 390 19.11 -7.79 -0.84
CA SER A 390 17.77 -7.45 -0.36
C SER A 390 17.49 -5.96 -0.41
N VAL A 391 18.28 -5.11 0.24
CA VAL A 391 18.11 -3.64 0.19
C VAL A 391 19.18 -2.97 -0.67
N ARG A 392 18.76 -2.13 -1.63
CA ARG A 392 19.64 -1.28 -2.45
C ARG A 392 19.21 0.18 -2.37
N LEU A 393 19.78 0.92 -1.42
CA LEU A 393 19.44 2.32 -1.14
C LEU A 393 19.71 3.25 -2.34
N GLY A 394 18.66 3.69 -3.02
CA GLY A 394 18.74 4.58 -4.18
C GLY A 394 18.75 3.86 -5.53
N SER A 395 18.35 2.58 -5.60
CA SER A 395 18.25 1.85 -6.87
C SER A 395 17.11 2.40 -7.74
N TRP A 396 17.45 3.10 -8.82
CA TRP A 396 16.47 3.56 -9.82
C TRP A 396 15.81 2.39 -10.55
N ASP A 397 16.57 1.34 -10.86
CA ASP A 397 16.08 0.18 -11.60
C ASP A 397 14.96 -0.56 -10.85
N ARG A 398 15.01 -0.56 -9.51
CA ARG A 398 13.92 -1.08 -8.67
C ARG A 398 12.67 -0.20 -8.73
N GLY A 399 12.85 1.13 -8.77
CA GLY A 399 11.76 2.06 -9.06
C GLY A 399 11.10 1.79 -10.42
N VAL A 400 11.92 1.64 -11.47
CA VAL A 400 11.45 1.31 -12.83
C VAL A 400 10.66 0.01 -12.84
N GLN A 401 11.13 -1.05 -12.15
CA GLN A 401 10.41 -2.32 -12.04
C GLN A 401 8.99 -2.15 -11.46
N TYR A 402 8.84 -1.35 -10.39
CA TYR A 402 7.53 -1.06 -9.80
C TYR A 402 6.61 -0.37 -10.80
N SER A 403 7.04 0.75 -11.39
CA SER A 403 6.19 1.49 -12.34
C SER A 403 5.87 0.71 -13.61
N HIS A 404 6.83 -0.06 -14.15
CA HIS A 404 6.62 -0.91 -15.32
C HIS A 404 5.58 -2.01 -15.02
N SER A 405 5.68 -2.63 -13.84
CA SER A 405 4.69 -3.60 -13.35
C SER A 405 3.31 -2.98 -13.19
N ILE A 406 3.20 -1.80 -12.56
CA ILE A 406 1.91 -1.12 -12.37
C ILE A 406 1.27 -0.78 -13.72
N ILE A 407 2.04 -0.22 -14.67
CA ILE A 407 1.54 0.08 -16.02
C ILE A 407 1.06 -1.21 -16.71
N THR A 408 1.86 -2.26 -16.67
CA THR A 408 1.49 -3.56 -17.25
C THR A 408 0.19 -4.10 -16.64
N ASN A 409 0.07 -4.09 -15.32
CA ASN A 409 -1.11 -4.54 -14.60
C ASN A 409 -2.36 -3.72 -15.01
N LEU A 410 -2.25 -2.40 -15.07
CA LEU A 410 -3.34 -1.52 -15.52
C LEU A 410 -3.72 -1.74 -16.99
N LEU A 411 -2.75 -2.06 -17.86
CA LEU A 411 -3.03 -2.38 -19.27
C LEU A 411 -3.70 -3.75 -19.44
N TYR A 412 -3.51 -4.67 -18.50
CA TYR A 412 -4.12 -6.00 -18.46
C TYR A 412 -5.22 -6.13 -17.38
N HIS A 413 -6.05 -5.11 -17.25
CA HIS A 413 -7.33 -5.12 -16.53
C HIS A 413 -7.27 -5.23 -15.00
N VAL A 414 -6.08 -5.14 -14.41
CA VAL A 414 -5.93 -5.17 -12.95
C VAL A 414 -6.44 -3.86 -12.35
N ALA A 415 -7.24 -3.97 -11.29
CA ALA A 415 -7.96 -2.87 -10.65
C ALA A 415 -7.16 -2.19 -9.53
N GLY A 416 -6.12 -2.82 -8.98
CA GLY A 416 -5.30 -2.20 -7.94
C GLY A 416 -3.98 -2.92 -7.77
N TRP A 417 -3.05 -2.29 -7.06
CA TRP A 417 -1.69 -2.79 -6.90
C TRP A 417 -1.17 -2.50 -5.50
N THR A 418 -0.73 -3.54 -4.80
CA THR A 418 -0.32 -3.47 -3.40
C THR A 418 1.13 -3.90 -3.28
N ASP A 419 1.96 -3.00 -2.75
CA ASP A 419 3.32 -3.29 -2.34
C ASP A 419 3.35 -4.29 -1.19
N TRP A 420 4.53 -4.86 -0.92
CA TRP A 420 4.75 -5.68 0.26
C TRP A 420 4.97 -4.84 1.52
N ASN A 421 6.04 -5.07 2.27
CA ASN A 421 6.27 -4.39 3.54
C ASN A 421 6.33 -2.86 3.38
N LEU A 422 5.45 -2.12 4.08
CA LEU A 422 5.47 -0.65 4.08
C LEU A 422 6.81 -0.04 4.50
N ALA A 423 7.53 -0.71 5.41
CA ALA A 423 8.87 -0.32 5.82
C ALA A 423 9.69 -1.54 6.25
N LEU A 424 10.99 -1.51 5.96
CA LEU A 424 11.96 -2.50 6.43
C LEU A 424 13.22 -1.82 6.98
N ASN A 425 14.07 -2.55 7.70
CA ASN A 425 15.36 -2.04 8.14
C ASN A 425 16.42 -2.10 7.01
N LEU A 426 17.64 -1.63 7.29
CA LEU A 426 18.78 -1.66 6.35
C LEU A 426 19.16 -3.05 5.82
N GLU A 427 18.78 -4.14 6.51
CA GLU A 427 19.02 -5.52 6.09
C GLU A 427 17.89 -6.07 5.20
N GLY A 428 16.71 -5.45 5.24
CA GLY A 428 15.50 -5.93 4.56
C GLY A 428 14.60 -6.79 5.44
N GLY A 429 14.64 -6.58 6.75
CA GLY A 429 13.85 -7.31 7.75
C GLY A 429 13.20 -6.40 8.82
N PRO A 430 12.85 -6.95 10.00
CA PRO A 430 13.14 -8.32 10.44
C PRO A 430 12.34 -9.38 9.68
N ASN A 431 12.89 -10.59 9.57
CA ASN A 431 12.24 -11.74 8.95
C ASN A 431 12.82 -13.01 9.61
N TRP A 432 11.99 -13.86 10.23
CA TRP A 432 12.47 -14.95 11.08
C TRP A 432 13.22 -16.06 10.33
N VAL A 433 12.97 -16.19 9.02
CA VAL A 433 13.68 -17.14 8.13
C VAL A 433 14.77 -16.47 7.28
N ARG A 434 15.04 -15.18 7.50
CA ARG A 434 16.01 -14.38 6.72
C ARG A 434 15.68 -14.29 5.23
N ASN A 435 14.39 -14.34 4.88
CA ASN A 435 13.89 -14.10 3.53
C ASN A 435 13.79 -12.58 3.26
N PHE A 436 14.93 -11.89 3.35
CA PHE A 436 14.98 -10.42 3.30
C PHE A 436 14.71 -9.89 1.89
N VAL A 437 14.04 -8.74 1.82
CA VAL A 437 13.65 -8.06 0.56
C VAL A 437 13.84 -6.54 0.68
N ASP A 438 13.64 -5.79 -0.41
CA ASP A 438 13.62 -4.32 -0.34
C ASP A 438 12.22 -3.81 0.04
N SER A 439 12.14 -2.53 0.44
CA SER A 439 10.87 -1.83 0.70
C SER A 439 10.98 -0.39 0.22
N PRO A 440 9.89 0.27 -0.22
CA PRO A 440 9.92 1.67 -0.61
C PRO A 440 10.39 2.63 0.49
N ILE A 441 10.29 2.25 1.77
CA ILE A 441 10.88 3.00 2.88
C ILE A 441 11.80 2.09 3.71
N ILE A 442 13.04 2.54 3.92
CA ILE A 442 14.02 1.85 4.75
C ILE A 442 14.29 2.65 6.02
N VAL A 443 14.16 2.01 7.18
CA VAL A 443 14.35 2.62 8.51
C VAL A 443 15.76 2.33 9.04
N ASP A 444 16.43 3.37 9.51
CA ASP A 444 17.69 3.33 10.25
C ASP A 444 17.46 3.82 11.68
N ILE A 445 17.13 2.87 12.54
CA ILE A 445 16.76 3.10 13.95
C ILE A 445 17.91 3.80 14.70
N THR A 446 19.16 3.50 14.37
CA THR A 446 20.33 4.09 15.05
C THR A 446 20.46 5.59 14.84
N LYS A 447 19.79 6.12 13.81
CA LYS A 447 19.82 7.54 13.45
C LYS A 447 18.46 8.22 13.57
N ASP A 448 17.42 7.52 14.04
CA ASP A 448 16.03 7.99 14.02
C ASP A 448 15.64 8.59 12.65
N THR A 449 16.02 7.87 11.59
CA THR A 449 15.97 8.32 10.21
C THR A 449 15.34 7.23 9.34
N PHE A 450 14.60 7.63 8.32
CA PHE A 450 14.15 6.73 7.26
C PHE A 450 14.49 7.28 5.87
N TYR A 451 14.59 6.38 4.91
CA TYR A 451 15.01 6.65 3.55
C TYR A 451 13.87 6.29 2.59
N LYS A 452 13.33 7.27 1.90
CA LYS A 452 12.36 7.06 0.82
C LYS A 452 13.11 6.67 -0.45
N GLN A 453 12.92 5.43 -0.90
CA GLN A 453 13.56 4.84 -2.06
C GLN A 453 12.96 5.38 -3.37
N PRO A 454 13.64 5.24 -4.53
CA PRO A 454 13.01 5.50 -5.83
C PRO A 454 11.66 4.77 -6.00
N MET A 455 11.52 3.54 -5.49
CA MET A 455 10.26 2.78 -5.50
C MET A 455 9.08 3.57 -4.91
N PHE A 456 9.30 4.32 -3.82
CA PHE A 456 8.26 5.15 -3.19
C PHE A 456 7.71 6.20 -4.17
N TYR A 457 8.58 6.88 -4.90
CA TYR A 457 8.17 7.91 -5.85
C TYR A 457 7.55 7.30 -7.10
N HIS A 458 8.10 6.20 -7.62
CA HIS A 458 7.52 5.47 -8.74
C HIS A 458 6.10 4.98 -8.43
N LEU A 459 5.83 4.49 -7.21
CA LEU A 459 4.48 4.20 -6.71
C LEU A 459 3.62 5.47 -6.61
N GLY A 460 4.18 6.54 -6.07
CA GLY A 460 3.51 7.82 -5.91
C GLY A 460 3.01 8.45 -7.21
N HIS A 461 3.69 8.20 -8.33
CA HIS A 461 3.24 8.60 -9.67
C HIS A 461 1.89 7.96 -10.09
N PHE A 462 1.45 6.91 -9.40
CA PHE A 462 0.14 6.28 -9.57
C PHE A 462 -0.78 6.60 -8.38
N SER A 463 -0.38 6.25 -7.16
CA SER A 463 -1.24 6.31 -5.98
C SER A 463 -1.74 7.73 -5.70
N LYS A 464 -0.87 8.74 -5.87
CA LYS A 464 -1.26 10.14 -5.64
C LYS A 464 -2.26 10.64 -6.66
N PHE A 465 -2.12 10.26 -7.92
CA PHE A 465 -2.85 10.91 -9.02
C PHE A 465 -4.05 10.11 -9.53
N ILE A 466 -4.15 8.83 -9.16
CA ILE A 466 -5.20 7.91 -9.57
C ILE A 466 -6.02 7.51 -8.33
N PRO A 467 -7.00 8.33 -7.90
CA PRO A 467 -7.89 7.98 -6.79
C PRO A 467 -8.81 6.80 -7.15
N GLU A 468 -9.36 6.14 -6.12
CA GLU A 468 -10.38 5.10 -6.28
C GLU A 468 -11.53 5.57 -7.20
N GLY A 469 -12.00 4.67 -8.07
CA GLY A 469 -13.04 4.95 -9.05
C GLY A 469 -12.52 5.54 -10.37
N SER A 470 -11.25 5.93 -10.45
CA SER A 470 -10.62 6.28 -11.73
C SER A 470 -10.76 5.15 -12.73
N ARG A 471 -10.99 5.47 -14.01
CA ARG A 471 -11.25 4.48 -15.05
C ARG A 471 -10.19 4.54 -16.12
N ARG A 472 -9.57 3.40 -16.40
CA ARG A 472 -8.59 3.27 -17.47
C ARG A 472 -9.26 3.48 -18.82
N VAL A 473 -8.63 4.26 -19.69
CA VAL A 473 -9.11 4.57 -21.05
C VAL A 473 -8.09 4.15 -22.10
N GLY A 474 -8.46 4.20 -23.39
CA GLY A 474 -7.54 3.93 -24.49
C GLY A 474 -6.48 5.03 -24.62
N LEU A 475 -5.26 4.64 -24.99
CA LEU A 475 -4.16 5.53 -25.32
C LEU A 475 -3.41 4.89 -26.49
N LEU A 476 -3.51 5.50 -27.67
CA LEU A 476 -2.94 4.96 -28.90
C LEU A 476 -1.64 5.69 -29.23
N ALA A 477 -0.56 4.94 -29.44
CA ALA A 477 0.69 5.49 -29.95
C ALA A 477 0.68 5.53 -31.49
N SER A 478 1.19 6.61 -32.09
CA SER A 478 1.33 6.75 -33.55
C SER A 478 2.36 5.79 -34.15
N GLU A 479 3.35 5.37 -33.36
CA GLU A 479 4.43 4.50 -33.79
C GLU A 479 4.96 3.63 -32.64
N LYS A 480 5.75 2.60 -33.00
CA LYS A 480 6.44 1.77 -32.02
C LYS A 480 7.47 2.61 -31.28
N ASN A 481 7.47 2.53 -29.96
CA ASN A 481 8.36 3.30 -29.10
C ASN A 481 8.81 2.47 -27.88
N GLY A 482 9.73 3.01 -27.10
CA GLY A 482 10.27 2.37 -25.89
C GLY A 482 9.68 2.89 -24.57
N LEU A 483 8.56 3.60 -24.61
CA LEU A 483 7.90 4.15 -23.43
C LEU A 483 6.80 3.20 -22.94
N ASP A 484 6.66 3.08 -21.63
CA ASP A 484 5.47 2.51 -21.03
C ASP A 484 4.52 3.65 -20.65
N ALA A 485 3.27 3.60 -21.11
CA ALA A 485 2.30 4.65 -20.83
C ALA A 485 0.91 4.08 -20.53
N VAL A 486 0.19 4.76 -19.64
CA VAL A 486 -1.20 4.45 -19.31
C VAL A 486 -2.00 5.72 -19.09
N ALA A 487 -3.24 5.71 -19.54
CA ALA A 487 -4.17 6.82 -19.40
C ALA A 487 -5.43 6.42 -18.63
N LEU A 488 -5.87 7.30 -17.75
CA LEU A 488 -7.08 7.13 -16.97
C LEU A 488 -7.88 8.44 -16.91
N THR A 489 -9.19 8.30 -16.70
CA THR A 489 -10.09 9.39 -16.35
C THR A 489 -10.42 9.29 -14.87
N ARG A 490 -10.28 10.40 -14.15
CA ARG A 490 -10.60 10.48 -12.72
C ARG A 490 -12.12 10.61 -12.52
N PRO A 491 -12.65 10.32 -11.32
CA PRO A 491 -14.08 10.47 -11.02
C PRO A 491 -14.61 11.90 -11.23
N ASP A 492 -13.74 12.91 -11.08
CA ASP A 492 -14.02 14.32 -11.32
C ASP A 492 -14.02 14.71 -12.83
N GLY A 493 -13.78 13.75 -13.73
CA GLY A 493 -13.73 13.94 -15.18
C GLY A 493 -12.38 14.41 -15.74
N SER A 494 -11.40 14.72 -14.89
CA SER A 494 -10.05 15.09 -15.32
C SER A 494 -9.27 13.90 -15.88
N ALA A 495 -8.28 14.17 -16.74
CA ALA A 495 -7.42 13.16 -17.35
C ALA A 495 -6.10 13.05 -16.60
N VAL A 496 -5.63 11.82 -16.42
CA VAL A 496 -4.29 11.51 -15.91
C VAL A 496 -3.58 10.57 -16.87
N VAL A 497 -2.33 10.89 -17.22
CA VAL A 497 -1.47 10.03 -18.04
C VAL A 497 -0.14 9.85 -17.33
N VAL A 498 0.27 8.59 -17.13
CA VAL A 498 1.60 8.25 -16.61
C VAL A 498 2.46 7.75 -17.76
N VAL A 499 3.68 8.27 -17.88
CA VAL A 499 4.67 7.89 -18.90
C VAL A 499 5.98 7.54 -18.21
N LEU A 500 6.53 6.37 -18.52
CA LEU A 500 7.80 5.87 -18.01
C LEU A 500 8.78 5.68 -19.17
N ALA A 501 9.94 6.33 -19.07
CA ALA A 501 11.09 6.10 -19.93
C ALA A 501 12.14 5.30 -19.18
N SER A 502 12.32 4.04 -19.57
CA SER A 502 13.32 3.12 -18.99
C SER A 502 14.65 3.12 -19.73
N SER A 503 14.70 3.74 -20.92
CA SER A 503 15.92 3.90 -21.74
C SER A 503 16.68 5.19 -21.37
N PRO A 504 17.98 5.31 -21.74
CA PRO A 504 18.76 6.53 -21.57
C PRO A 504 18.40 7.67 -22.54
N GLU A 505 17.61 7.39 -23.58
CA GLU A 505 17.32 8.33 -24.66
C GLU A 505 16.16 9.26 -24.29
N ASP A 506 16.33 10.55 -24.58
CA ASP A 506 15.26 11.52 -24.46
C ASP A 506 14.26 11.35 -25.62
N VAL A 507 12.98 11.22 -25.30
CA VAL A 507 11.91 11.01 -26.29
C VAL A 507 10.99 12.24 -26.31
N PRO A 508 11.07 13.09 -27.37
CA PRO A 508 10.05 14.10 -27.60
C PRO A 508 8.71 13.42 -27.88
N LEU A 509 7.66 13.84 -27.18
CA LEU A 509 6.33 13.28 -27.37
C LEU A 509 5.24 14.35 -27.25
N THR A 510 4.11 14.06 -27.88
CA THR A 510 2.89 14.87 -27.77
C THR A 510 1.76 13.98 -27.26
N ILE A 511 1.00 14.46 -26.28
CA ILE A 511 -0.23 13.78 -25.83
C ILE A 511 -1.42 14.56 -26.38
N GLU A 512 -2.29 13.91 -27.13
CA GLU A 512 -3.52 14.51 -27.66
C GLU A 512 -4.72 14.06 -26.81
N ASP A 513 -5.49 15.04 -26.30
CA ASP A 513 -6.85 14.83 -25.83
C ASP A 513 -7.80 15.48 -26.85
N PRO A 514 -8.59 14.70 -27.62
CA PRO A 514 -9.49 15.25 -28.64
C PRO A 514 -10.50 16.27 -28.11
N GLY A 515 -10.78 16.26 -26.80
CA GLY A 515 -11.67 17.24 -26.17
C GLY A 515 -11.00 18.55 -25.74
N VAL A 516 -9.66 18.64 -25.78
CA VAL A 516 -8.91 19.76 -25.19
C VAL A 516 -7.80 20.28 -26.11
N GLY A 517 -6.97 19.41 -26.67
CA GLY A 517 -5.83 19.78 -27.52
C GLY A 517 -4.57 18.94 -27.27
N PHE A 518 -3.41 19.55 -27.47
CA PHE A 518 -2.11 18.89 -27.52
C PHE A 518 -1.18 19.34 -26.38
N VAL A 519 -0.65 18.38 -25.64
CA VAL A 519 0.39 18.53 -24.62
C VAL A 519 1.74 18.17 -25.24
N GLU A 520 2.51 19.17 -25.65
CA GLU A 520 3.87 18.97 -26.16
C GLU A 520 4.86 18.86 -24.99
N THR A 521 5.65 17.80 -24.94
CA THR A 521 6.56 17.52 -23.83
C THR A 521 7.78 16.71 -24.29
N LEU A 522 8.78 16.65 -23.42
CA LEU A 522 9.91 15.72 -23.51
C LEU A 522 9.76 14.67 -22.41
N SER A 523 10.07 13.41 -22.70
CA SER A 523 10.32 12.38 -21.69
C SER A 523 11.83 12.14 -21.62
N PRO A 524 12.55 12.72 -20.65
CA PRO A 524 13.98 12.47 -20.50
C PRO A 524 14.29 11.00 -20.28
N GLY A 525 15.49 10.57 -20.65
CA GLY A 525 15.97 9.23 -20.34
C GLY A 525 15.92 8.94 -18.83
N TYR A 526 15.53 7.73 -18.45
CA TYR A 526 15.36 7.31 -17.06
C TYR A 526 14.49 8.27 -16.23
N SER A 527 13.28 8.54 -16.71
CA SER A 527 12.30 9.39 -16.04
C SER A 527 10.93 8.71 -15.93
N ILE A 528 10.13 9.21 -15.00
CA ILE A 528 8.70 8.91 -14.92
C ILE A 528 7.94 10.22 -14.73
N HIS A 529 6.91 10.40 -15.54
CA HIS A 529 6.06 11.57 -15.55
C HIS A 529 4.60 11.21 -15.26
N THR A 530 3.92 12.07 -14.50
CA THR A 530 2.46 12.07 -14.43
C THR A 530 1.92 13.41 -14.90
N TYR A 531 1.11 13.37 -15.96
CA TYR A 531 0.41 14.52 -16.53
C TYR A 531 -1.03 14.54 -16.05
N LEU A 532 -1.54 15.72 -15.71
CA LEU A 532 -2.90 15.92 -15.20
C LEU A 532 -3.50 17.20 -15.80
N TRP A 533 -4.72 17.13 -16.32
CA TRP A 533 -5.45 18.30 -16.83
C TRP A 533 -6.96 18.16 -16.72
N ARG A 534 -7.66 19.30 -16.70
CA ARG A 534 -9.12 19.36 -16.79
C ARG A 534 -9.57 19.16 -18.22
N ARG A 535 -10.63 18.37 -18.41
CA ARG A 535 -11.23 18.13 -19.74
C ARG A 535 -12.41 19.06 -20.05
N GLN A 536 -12.97 19.70 -19.04
CA GLN A 536 -14.07 20.67 -19.09
C GLN A 536 -13.86 21.75 -18.04
#